data_AF-A0A7V5AB87-F1
#
_entry.id   AF-A0A7V5AB87-F1
#
_cell.length_a   1.000
_cell.length_b   1.000
_cell.length_c   1.000
_cell.angle_alpha   90.00
_cell.angle_beta   90.00
_cell.angle_gamma   90.00
#
_symmetry.space_group_name_H-M   'P 1'
#
loop_
_entity.id
_entity.type
_entity.pdbx_description
1 polymer ?
#
loop_
_entity_poly.entity_id
_entity_poly.type
_entity_poly.pdbx_seq_one_letter_code
_entity_poly.pdbx_strand_id
1 'polypeptide(L)' 'MRRAGITFLLGLLPLFFILGSLHFGRMGLSLSEVWASLFGGEVSETVRALVLRVRLPRVIAASLVGVN' A
#
# COMPACT_ATOMS: atom_id res chain seq x y z
N MET A 1 -15.70 23.72 11.75
CA MET A 1 -15.48 23.09 10.42
C MET A 1 -14.00 22.88 10.07
N ARG A 2 -13.10 23.87 10.23
CA ARG A 2 -11.67 23.75 9.83
C ARG A 2 -10.88 22.61 10.49
N ARG A 3 -11.13 22.32 11.78
CA ARG A 3 -10.47 21.21 12.51
C ARG A 3 -10.92 19.83 12.03
N ALA A 4 -12.22 19.65 11.80
CA ALA A 4 -12.78 18.39 11.29
C ALA A 4 -12.19 18.02 9.91
N GLY A 5 -11.99 19.01 9.03
CA GLY A 5 -11.34 18.79 7.73
C GLY A 5 -9.88 18.32 7.86
N ILE A 6 -9.12 18.92 8.78
CA ILE A 6 -7.71 18.53 9.02
C ILE A 6 -7.62 17.13 9.63
N THR A 7 -8.46 16.82 10.63
CA THR A 7 -8.48 15.49 11.24
C THR A 7 -8.85 14.41 10.22
N PHE A 8 -9.82 14.70 9.34
CA PHE A 8 -10.19 13.81 8.25
C PHE A 8 -9.03 13.60 7.26
N LEU A 9 -8.36 14.68 6.85
CA LEU A 9 -7.22 14.61 5.93
C LEU A 9 -6.06 13.80 6.52
N LEU A 10 -5.74 14.02 7.81
CA LEU A 10 -4.73 13.26 8.53
C LEU A 10 -5.10 11.79 8.68
N GLY A 11 -6.39 11.46 8.81
CA GLY A 11 -6.87 10.08 8.81
C GLY A 11 -6.75 9.39 7.45
N LEU A 12 -6.85 10.14 6.35
CA LEU A 12 -6.74 9.59 4.99
C LEU A 12 -5.29 9.44 4.52
N LEU A 13 -4.38 10.26 5.05
CA LEU A 13 -2.98 10.32 4.66
C LEU A 13 -2.24 8.96 4.75
N PRO A 14 -2.42 8.14 5.81
CA PRO A 14 -1.80 6.81 5.90
C PRO A 14 -2.22 5.88 4.76
N LEU A 15 -3.47 5.94 4.32
CA LEU A 15 -3.97 5.12 3.23
C LEU A 15 -3.23 5.42 1.92
N PHE A 16 -2.97 6.71 1.67
CA PHE A 16 -2.18 7.16 0.52
C PHE A 16 -0.75 6.62 0.57
N PHE A 17 -0.10 6.65 1.74
CA PHE A 17 1.25 6.12 1.91
C PHE A 17 1.31 4.59 1.80
N ILE A 18 0.30 3.87 2.30
CA ILE A 18 0.19 2.41 2.17
C ILE A 18 0.12 2.02 0.69
N LEU A 19 -0.81 2.62 -0.06
CA LEU A 19 -0.97 2.33 -1.49
C LEU A 19 0.27 2.74 -2.30
N GLY A 20 0.83 3.92 -2.02
CA GLY A 20 2.07 4.37 -2.61
C GLY A 20 3.24 3.42 -2.34
N SER A 21 3.38 2.92 -1.12
CA SER A 21 4.46 2.01 -0.72
C SER A 21 4.36 0.62 -1.36
N LEU A 22 3.15 0.20 -1.74
CA LEU A 22 2.93 -1.01 -2.54
C LEU A 22 3.24 -0.78 -4.02
N HIS A 23 2.96 0.40 -4.54
CA HIS A 23 3.22 0.79 -5.94
C HIS A 23 4.71 1.03 -6.21
N PHE A 24 5.37 1.85 -5.39
CA PHE A 24 6.76 2.24 -5.57
C PHE A 24 7.74 1.16 -5.07
N GLY A 25 8.72 0.82 -5.91
CA GLY A 25 9.78 -0.13 -5.57
C GLY A 25 10.74 -0.33 -6.74
N ARG A 26 11.74 -1.22 -6.57
CA ARG A 26 12.74 -1.54 -7.61
C ARG A 26 12.12 -2.02 -8.93
N MET A 27 10.99 -2.71 -8.84
CA MET A 27 10.19 -3.14 -9.99
C MET A 27 9.00 -2.20 -10.10
N GLY A 28 8.92 -1.39 -11.15
CA GLY A 28 7.75 -0.52 -11.35
C GLY A 28 6.52 -1.38 -11.60
N LEU A 29 5.56 -1.37 -10.67
CA LEU A 29 4.27 -2.05 -10.84
C LEU A 29 3.22 -1.00 -11.10
N SER A 30 2.34 -1.22 -12.06
CA SER A 30 1.15 -0.39 -12.26
C SER A 30 0.18 -0.51 -11.08
N LEU A 31 -0.70 0.48 -10.92
CA LEU A 31 -1.73 0.44 -9.87
C LEU A 31 -2.68 -0.75 -10.05
N SER A 32 -2.97 -1.13 -11.30
CA SER A 32 -3.81 -2.28 -11.66
C SER A 32 -3.16 -3.60 -11.26
N GLU A 33 -1.85 -3.77 -11.45
CA GLU A 33 -1.12 -4.98 -11.02
C GLU A 33 -1.12 -5.13 -9.49
N VAL A 34 -0.96 -4.02 -8.75
CA VAL A 34 -1.06 -4.03 -7.29
C VAL A 34 -2.46 -4.46 -6.85
N TRP A 35 -3.51 -3.88 -7.43
CA TRP A 35 -4.90 -4.26 -7.16
C TRP A 35 -5.17 -5.73 -7.50
N ALA A 36 -4.80 -6.19 -8.70
CA ALA A 36 -4.98 -7.56 -9.12
C ALA A 36 -4.20 -8.56 -8.23
N SER A 37 -3.01 -8.18 -7.76
CA SER A 37 -2.22 -9.00 -6.83
C SER A 37 -2.93 -9.20 -5.48
N LEU A 38 -3.57 -8.15 -4.96
CA LEU A 38 -4.26 -8.16 -3.66
C LEU A 38 -5.62 -8.88 -3.70
N PHE A 39 -6.38 -8.70 -4.79
CA PHE A 39 -7.77 -9.16 -4.89
C PHE A 39 -7.98 -10.36 -5.82
N GLY A 40 -6.90 -11.04 -6.21
CA GLY A 40 -6.97 -12.28 -6.99
C GLY A 40 -7.18 -12.11 -8.51
N GLY A 41 -6.95 -10.91 -9.05
CA GLY A 41 -6.94 -10.69 -10.51
C GLY A 41 -5.73 -11.31 -11.20
N GLU A 42 -5.71 -11.35 -12.53
CA GLU A 42 -4.63 -11.97 -13.31
C GLU A 42 -3.33 -11.12 -13.31
N VAL A 43 -2.27 -11.69 -12.76
CA VAL A 43 -0.89 -11.16 -12.77
C VAL A 43 0.09 -12.33 -12.72
N SER A 44 1.34 -12.11 -13.13
CA SER A 44 2.38 -13.12 -13.01
C SER A 44 2.59 -13.54 -11.55
N GLU A 45 2.97 -14.81 -11.34
CA GLU A 45 3.24 -15.33 -10.00
C GLU A 45 4.37 -14.55 -9.29
N THR A 46 5.38 -14.12 -10.05
CA THR A 46 6.46 -13.27 -9.56
C THR A 46 5.95 -11.93 -9.03
N VAL A 47 5.07 -11.25 -9.76
CA VAL A 47 4.48 -9.97 -9.32
C VAL A 47 3.61 -10.19 -8.10
N ARG A 48 2.77 -11.24 -8.10
CA ARG A 48 1.93 -11.57 -6.93
C ARG A 48 2.77 -11.87 -5.68
N ALA A 49 3.83 -12.67 -5.82
CA ALA A 49 4.75 -12.98 -4.73
C ALA A 49 5.48 -11.73 -4.24
N LEU A 50 5.91 -10.85 -5.13
CA LEU A 50 6.53 -9.58 -4.78
C LEU A 50 5.56 -8.69 -3.95
N VAL A 51 4.31 -8.56 -4.37
CA VAL A 51 3.31 -7.76 -3.64
C VAL A 51 2.97 -8.41 -2.30
N LEU A 52 2.56 -9.68 -2.29
CA LEU A 52 2.01 -10.33 -1.10
C LEU A 52 3.06 -10.78 -0.08
N ARG A 53 4.25 -11.20 -0.53
CA ARG A 53 5.27 -11.80 0.35
C ARG A 53 6.43 -10.85 0.68
N VAL A 54 6.57 -9.74 -0.04
CA VAL A 54 7.68 -8.80 0.17
C VAL A 54 7.18 -7.40 0.53
N ARG A 55 6.39 -6.77 -0.35
CA ARG A 55 5.96 -5.38 -0.14
C ARG A 55 4.92 -5.26 0.97
N LEU A 56 3.90 -6.11 0.96
CA LEU A 56 2.81 -6.05 1.93
C LEU A 56 3.30 -6.27 3.38
N PRO A 57 4.14 -7.28 3.70
CA PRO A 57 4.68 -7.43 5.05
C PRO A 57 5.51 -6.23 5.51
N ARG A 58 6.31 -5.64 4.61
CA ARG A 58 7.09 -4.42 4.90
C ARG A 58 6.18 -3.24 5.25
N VAL A 59 5.11 -3.03 4.48
CA VAL A 59 4.15 -1.95 4.73
C VAL A 59 3.46 -2.14 6.08
N ILE A 60 3.01 -3.37 6.37
CA ILE A 60 2.39 -3.70 7.66
C ILE A 60 3.37 -3.42 8.80
N ALA A 61 4.62 -3.89 8.69
CA ALA A 61 5.63 -3.65 9.72
C ALA A 61 5.89 -2.15 9.92
N ALA A 62 6.02 -1.36 8.85
CA ALA A 62 6.21 0.09 8.93
C ALA A 62 5.02 0.79 9.58
N SER A 63 3.78 0.38 9.25
CA SER A 63 2.57 0.90 9.89
C SER A 63 2.53 0.60 11.39
N LEU A 64 2.86 -0.63 11.80
CA LEU A 64 2.87 -1.03 13.20
C LEU A 64 3.97 -0.32 13.99
N VAL A 65 5.17 -0.22 13.43
CA VAL A 65 6.30 0.50 14.05
C VAL A 65 6.01 1.99 14.17
N GLY A 66 5.38 2.61 13.17
CA GLY A 66 5.07 4.04 13.22
C GLY A 66 3.92 4.41 14.17
N VAL A 67 3.07 3.44 14.55
CA VAL A 67 2.01 3.63 15.54
C VAL A 67 2.52 3.47 16.98
N ASN A 68 3.61 2.72 17.18
CA ASN A 68 4.28 2.56 18.48
C ASN A 68 5.03 3.83 18.89
#